data_AF-A0A919KA83-F1
#
_entry.id   AF-A0A919KA83-F1
#
_cell.length_a   1.000
_cell.length_b   1.000
_cell.length_c   1.000
_cell.angle_alpha   90.00
_cell.angle_beta   90.00
_cell.angle_gamma   90.00
#
_symmetry.space_group_name_H-M   'P 1'
#
loop_
_entity.id
_entity.type
_entity.pdbx_description
1 polymer ?
#
loop_
_entity_poly.entity_id
_entity_poly.type
_entity_poly.pdbx_seq_one_letter_code
_entity_poly.pdbx_strand_id
1 'polypeptide(L)'
;MAGEEVLADYRSTLTGRKLKEQRAGLDAADAALAKARTRDSLQAVGKLTTVADGRRRIISDPPLVVPIDQLLGFDIDVLLERLRKLLEAYSATLQSDRRRLLGHFTLADAAHKVVEVGSVGTRAWILLLEADGTDDVLLLQAKQAQASALAEYAGASQYANQGERVVSGQHLRQATSDIFLGWMRARPVGREDEDYYVRQLRDWKLSAVIEEMSPQSMNVYARLCGWTLARGHARAGDRVAIAGYLGKSPTFDEAVADFAETYATQTERDHALLAAAVTAGHVEAR
;
A
#
# COMPACT_ATOMS: atom_id res chain seq x y z
N MET A 1 10.29 -7.30 -0.28
CA MET A 1 11.69 -7.10 -0.72
C MET A 1 11.88 -5.64 -1.01
N ALA A 2 12.89 -5.07 -0.36
CA ALA A 2 13.12 -3.65 -0.17
C ALA A 2 13.80 -3.06 -1.41
N GLY A 3 13.71 -1.75 -1.67
CA GLY A 3 14.22 -1.13 -2.90
C GLY A 3 15.69 -1.38 -3.26
N GLU A 4 16.48 -2.09 -2.45
CA GLU A 4 17.84 -2.53 -2.75
C GLU A 4 17.93 -3.48 -3.94
N GLU A 5 16.99 -4.43 -4.06
CA GLU A 5 17.00 -5.37 -5.19
C GLU A 5 16.63 -4.66 -6.49
N VAL A 6 15.67 -3.71 -6.41
CA VAL A 6 15.33 -2.81 -7.52
C VAL A 6 16.51 -1.93 -7.91
N LEU A 7 17.23 -1.38 -6.92
CA LEU A 7 18.40 -0.54 -7.16
C LEU A 7 19.57 -1.34 -7.71
N ALA A 8 19.77 -2.57 -7.25
CA ALA A 8 20.78 -3.50 -7.74
C ALA A 8 20.49 -3.94 -9.17
N ASP A 9 19.25 -4.34 -9.47
CA ASP A 9 18.81 -4.68 -10.82
C ASP A 9 18.97 -3.48 -11.75
N TYR A 10 18.52 -2.30 -11.34
CA TYR A 10 18.70 -1.06 -12.11
C TYR A 10 20.19 -0.78 -12.36
N ARG A 11 21.02 -0.88 -11.33
CA ARG A 11 22.49 -0.70 -11.43
C ARG A 11 23.10 -1.69 -12.42
N SER A 12 22.63 -2.95 -12.47
CA SER A 12 23.12 -3.94 -13.44
C SER A 12 22.76 -3.61 -14.89
N THR A 13 21.74 -2.77 -15.11
CA THR A 13 21.42 -2.27 -16.46
C THR A 13 22.33 -1.12 -16.92
N LEU A 14 23.12 -0.53 -16.00
CA LEU A 14 24.03 0.57 -16.29
C LEU A 14 25.43 0.04 -16.60
N THR A 15 26.03 0.49 -17.72
CA THR A 15 27.42 0.15 -18.06
C THR A 15 28.26 1.39 -18.39
N GLY A 16 29.57 1.28 -18.13
CA GLY A 16 30.58 2.27 -18.51
C GLY A 16 30.29 3.69 -18.03
N ARG A 17 30.13 4.61 -18.99
CA ARG A 17 29.94 6.05 -18.74
C ARG A 17 28.68 6.36 -17.95
N LYS A 18 27.56 5.68 -18.22
CA LYS A 18 26.27 5.93 -17.55
C LYS A 18 26.32 5.62 -16.05
N LEU A 19 27.05 4.56 -15.67
CA LEU A 19 27.26 4.22 -14.27
C LEU A 19 28.07 5.30 -13.55
N LYS A 20 29.12 5.83 -14.19
CA LYS A 20 29.96 6.90 -13.63
C LYS A 20 29.16 8.19 -13.42
N GLU A 21 28.32 8.57 -14.39
CA GLU A 21 27.48 9.77 -14.34
C GLU A 21 26.42 9.70 -13.23
N GLN A 22 25.89 8.51 -12.93
CA GLN A 22 24.81 8.33 -11.95
C GLN A 22 25.28 7.92 -10.55
N ARG A 23 26.60 7.75 -10.34
CA ARG A 23 27.14 7.14 -9.12
C ARG A 23 26.71 7.86 -7.83
N ALA A 24 26.83 9.18 -7.78
CA ALA A 24 26.46 9.95 -6.60
C ALA A 24 24.97 9.80 -6.22
N GLY A 25 24.08 9.74 -7.22
CA GLY A 25 22.65 9.53 -6.97
C GLY A 25 22.33 8.09 -6.57
N LEU A 26 23.06 7.10 -7.10
CA LEU A 26 22.95 5.70 -6.66
C LEU A 26 23.41 5.52 -5.21
N ASP A 27 24.50 6.18 -4.81
CA ASP A 27 25.01 6.16 -3.44
C ASP A 27 24.01 6.83 -2.47
N ALA A 28 23.38 7.93 -2.89
CA ALA A 28 22.31 8.57 -2.12
C ALA A 28 21.06 7.68 -1.98
N ALA A 29 20.69 6.94 -3.04
CA ALA A 29 19.60 5.98 -2.99
C ALA A 29 19.90 4.80 -2.05
N ASP A 30 21.13 4.28 -2.06
CA ASP A 30 21.60 3.26 -1.11
C ASP A 30 21.48 3.74 0.33
N ALA A 31 21.92 4.97 0.62
CA ALA A 31 21.83 5.55 1.96
C ALA A 31 20.37 5.71 2.43
N ALA A 32 19.47 6.15 1.54
CA ALA A 32 18.05 6.25 1.83
C ALA A 32 17.41 4.89 2.15
N LEU A 33 17.77 3.85 1.38
CA LEU A 33 17.29 2.48 1.60
C LEU A 33 17.83 1.88 2.91
N ALA A 34 19.10 2.10 3.21
CA ALA A 34 19.71 1.68 4.47
C ALA A 34 19.05 2.34 5.68
N LYS A 35 18.78 3.65 5.62
CA LYS A 35 18.03 4.37 6.66
C LYS A 35 16.63 3.81 6.82
N ALA A 36 15.97 3.47 5.71
CA ALA A 36 14.67 2.84 5.73
C ALA A 36 14.73 1.56 6.58
N ARG A 37 15.65 0.63 6.31
CA ARG A 37 15.79 -0.68 6.99
C ARG A 37 15.83 -0.63 8.51
N THR A 38 16.31 0.46 9.10
CA THR A 38 16.38 0.62 10.57
C THR A 38 15.02 0.78 11.24
N ARG A 39 13.95 0.97 10.46
CA ARG A 39 12.57 1.03 10.95
C ARG A 39 12.01 -0.37 10.81
N ASP A 40 11.49 -1.04 11.83
CA ASP A 40 11.02 -2.44 11.68
C ASP A 40 9.55 -2.56 12.10
N SER A 41 8.99 -3.77 11.97
CA SER A 41 7.62 -4.06 12.43
C SER A 41 7.48 -3.87 13.94
N LEU A 42 8.55 -4.05 14.71
CA LEU A 42 8.56 -3.86 16.17
C LEU A 42 8.31 -2.39 16.55
N GLN A 43 8.83 -1.43 15.77
CA GLN A 43 8.50 -0.01 15.97
C GLN A 43 7.01 0.29 15.72
N ALA A 44 6.40 -0.34 14.72
CA ALA A 44 4.96 -0.17 14.45
C ALA A 44 4.11 -0.74 15.59
N VAL A 45 4.50 -1.88 16.14
CA VAL A 45 3.89 -2.51 17.31
C VAL A 45 3.94 -1.57 18.52
N GLY A 46 5.12 -1.01 18.84
CA GLY A 46 5.27 -0.12 19.98
C GLY A 46 4.45 1.18 19.86
N LYS A 47 4.17 1.65 18.65
CA LYS A 47 3.37 2.86 18.40
C LYS A 47 1.87 2.60 18.36
N LEU A 48 1.45 1.42 17.91
CA LEU A 48 0.05 1.10 17.66
C LEU A 48 -0.57 0.23 18.74
N THR A 49 0.21 -0.29 19.68
CA THR A 49 -0.28 -1.17 20.74
C THR A 49 0.14 -0.70 22.12
N THR A 50 -0.66 -1.07 23.11
CA THR A 50 -0.40 -0.89 24.53
C THR A 50 -0.71 -2.20 25.26
N VAL A 51 -0.24 -2.36 26.49
CA VAL A 51 -0.64 -3.48 27.36
C VAL A 51 -1.59 -2.93 28.42
N ALA A 52 -2.81 -3.45 28.44
CA ALA A 52 -3.84 -3.12 29.42
C ALA A 52 -4.38 -4.42 30.03
N ASP A 53 -4.45 -4.49 31.35
CA ASP A 53 -4.91 -5.68 32.09
C ASP A 53 -4.20 -6.98 31.68
N GLY A 54 -2.90 -6.89 31.41
CA GLY A 54 -2.07 -8.03 30.99
C GLY A 54 -2.32 -8.52 29.57
N ARG A 55 -3.15 -7.84 28.77
CA ARG A 55 -3.42 -8.15 27.36
C ARG A 55 -2.91 -7.04 26.47
N ARG A 56 -2.34 -7.38 25.31
CA ARG A 56 -1.99 -6.38 24.32
C ARG A 56 -3.23 -5.91 23.58
N ARG A 57 -3.36 -4.61 23.41
CA ARG A 57 -4.48 -3.94 22.74
C ARG A 57 -3.97 -2.89 21.78
N ILE A 58 -4.75 -2.58 20.76
CA ILE A 58 -4.49 -1.47 19.85
C ILE A 58 -4.81 -0.16 20.58
N ILE A 59 -3.96 0.85 20.42
CA ILE A 59 -4.19 2.15 21.05
C ILE A 59 -5.46 2.81 20.50
N SER A 60 -6.09 3.63 21.36
CA SER A 60 -7.19 4.50 20.96
C SER A 60 -6.65 5.89 20.66
N ASP A 61 -6.77 6.34 19.41
CA ASP A 61 -6.37 7.68 18.95
C ASP A 61 -7.39 8.25 17.94
N PRO A 62 -8.62 8.60 18.37
CA PRO A 62 -9.64 9.08 17.45
C PRO A 62 -9.31 10.46 16.85
N PRO A 63 -9.63 10.73 15.57
CA PRO A 63 -10.34 9.85 14.65
C PRO A 63 -9.43 8.86 13.87
N LEU A 64 -8.12 8.89 14.11
CA LEU A 64 -7.13 8.17 13.30
C LEU A 64 -7.12 6.67 13.55
N VAL A 65 -7.22 6.23 14.80
CA VAL A 65 -7.29 4.82 15.20
C VAL A 65 -8.41 4.67 16.22
N VAL A 66 -9.43 3.89 15.86
CA VAL A 66 -10.59 3.64 16.73
C VAL A 66 -10.73 2.13 16.91
N PRO A 67 -10.45 1.59 18.12
CA PRO A 67 -10.67 0.20 18.45
C PRO A 67 -12.10 -0.27 18.15
N ILE A 68 -12.24 -1.53 17.77
CA ILE A 68 -13.52 -2.04 17.27
C ILE A 68 -14.63 -2.03 18.33
N ASP A 69 -14.28 -2.19 19.60
CA ASP A 69 -15.18 -2.13 20.75
C ASP A 69 -15.75 -0.72 21.00
N GLN A 70 -15.07 0.33 20.51
CA GLN A 70 -15.57 1.71 20.56
C GLN A 70 -16.48 2.06 19.38
N LEU A 71 -16.40 1.32 18.27
CA LEU A 71 -17.21 1.56 17.07
C LEU A 71 -18.55 0.85 17.12
N LEU A 72 -18.55 -0.32 17.71
CA LEU A 72 -19.63 -1.28 17.68
C LEU A 72 -20.01 -1.51 19.14
N GLY A 73 -21.20 -1.03 19.56
CA GLY A 73 -21.73 -1.24 20.91
C GLY A 73 -22.12 -2.69 21.20
N PHE A 74 -21.39 -3.64 20.63
CA PHE A 74 -21.50 -5.08 20.80
C PHE A 74 -20.39 -5.57 21.72
N ASP A 75 -20.63 -6.74 22.30
CA ASP A 75 -19.61 -7.46 23.06
C ASP A 75 -18.37 -7.76 22.19
N ILE A 76 -17.19 -7.42 22.70
CA ILE A 76 -15.92 -7.55 21.98
C ILE A 76 -15.61 -9.00 21.61
N ASP A 77 -15.96 -9.98 22.45
CA ASP A 77 -15.67 -11.39 22.19
C ASP A 77 -16.50 -11.90 21.01
N VAL A 78 -17.75 -11.45 20.90
CA VAL A 78 -18.63 -11.75 19.76
C VAL A 78 -18.09 -11.14 18.46
N LEU A 79 -17.54 -9.92 18.53
CA LEU A 79 -16.93 -9.25 17.38
C LEU A 79 -15.67 -9.98 16.92
N LEU A 80 -14.77 -10.30 17.85
CA LEU A 80 -13.54 -11.04 17.56
C LEU A 80 -13.83 -12.42 16.97
N GLU A 81 -14.85 -13.12 17.46
CA GLU A 81 -15.23 -14.43 16.90
C GLU A 81 -15.72 -14.34 15.45
N ARG A 82 -16.44 -13.28 15.10
CA ARG A 82 -16.81 -13.02 13.70
C ARG A 82 -15.59 -12.70 12.84
N LEU A 83 -14.64 -11.91 13.37
CA LEU A 83 -13.40 -11.59 12.67
C LEU A 83 -12.51 -12.82 12.47
N ARG A 84 -12.46 -13.75 13.43
CA ARG A 84 -11.73 -15.03 13.28
C ARG A 84 -12.22 -15.83 12.08
N LYS A 85 -13.54 -15.93 11.88
CA LYS A 85 -14.12 -16.60 10.69
C LYS A 85 -13.72 -15.92 9.38
N LEU A 86 -13.65 -14.59 9.36
CA LEU A 86 -13.14 -13.86 8.18
C LEU A 86 -11.66 -14.12 7.96
N LEU A 87 -10.87 -14.20 9.03
CA LEU A 87 -9.44 -14.55 8.97
C LEU A 87 -9.22 -15.98 8.50
N GLU A 88 -10.06 -16.94 8.87
CA GLU A 88 -10.02 -18.31 8.34
C GLU A 88 -10.21 -18.32 6.82
N ALA A 89 -11.24 -17.62 6.31
CA ALA A 89 -11.49 -17.49 4.88
C ALA A 89 -10.32 -16.80 4.16
N TYR A 90 -9.74 -15.76 4.75
CA TYR A 90 -8.52 -15.12 4.25
C TYR A 90 -7.33 -16.08 4.24
N SER A 91 -7.11 -16.86 5.30
CA SER A 91 -5.99 -17.80 5.38
C SER A 91 -6.03 -18.84 4.26
N ALA A 92 -7.24 -19.17 3.79
CA ALA A 92 -7.48 -20.07 2.66
C ALA A 92 -6.98 -19.50 1.31
N THR A 93 -6.79 -18.18 1.20
CA THR A 93 -6.23 -17.54 -0.01
C THR A 93 -4.71 -17.57 -0.05
N LEU A 94 -4.05 -17.85 1.08
CA LEU A 94 -2.59 -17.90 1.17
C LEU A 94 -2.01 -19.23 0.68
N GLN A 95 -0.75 -19.20 0.24
CA GLN A 95 0.05 -20.41 0.00
C GLN A 95 0.14 -21.27 1.27
N SER A 96 0.27 -22.58 1.11
CA SER A 96 0.17 -23.55 2.21
C SER A 96 1.20 -23.34 3.32
N ASP A 97 2.43 -22.98 2.97
CA ASP A 97 3.50 -22.66 3.91
C ASP A 97 3.20 -21.37 4.70
N ARG A 98 2.66 -20.35 4.03
CA ARG A 98 2.27 -19.08 4.67
C ARG A 98 1.03 -19.24 5.55
N ARG A 99 0.08 -20.08 5.14
CA ARG A 99 -1.07 -20.46 5.98
C ARG A 99 -0.62 -21.17 7.25
N ARG A 100 0.33 -22.11 7.14
CA ARG A 100 0.90 -22.79 8.31
C ARG A 100 1.58 -21.79 9.25
N LEU A 101 2.34 -20.85 8.70
CA LEU A 101 2.98 -19.80 9.48
C LEU A 101 1.95 -18.91 10.21
N LEU A 102 0.90 -18.47 9.51
CA LEU A 102 -0.16 -17.65 10.09
C LEU A 102 -0.90 -18.38 11.23
N GLY A 103 -1.04 -19.71 11.14
CA GLY A 103 -1.71 -20.53 12.15
C GLY A 103 -1.01 -20.59 13.51
N HIS A 104 0.18 -20.00 13.67
CA HIS A 104 0.85 -19.81 14.95
C HIS A 104 0.44 -18.51 15.67
N PHE A 105 -0.49 -17.75 15.07
CA PHE A 105 -0.94 -16.46 15.58
C PHE A 105 -2.45 -16.47 15.82
N THR A 106 -2.86 -15.90 16.94
CA THR A 106 -4.27 -15.77 17.33
C THR A 106 -4.69 -14.30 17.30
N LEU A 107 -5.87 -13.99 16.75
CA LEU A 107 -6.43 -12.64 16.76
C LEU A 107 -6.72 -12.20 18.21
N ALA A 108 -6.04 -11.13 18.63
CA ALA A 108 -6.14 -10.54 19.95
C ALA A 108 -7.00 -9.26 19.96
N ASP A 109 -6.86 -8.41 18.93
CA ASP A 109 -7.59 -7.13 18.86
C ASP A 109 -7.74 -6.62 17.42
N ALA A 110 -8.65 -5.66 17.20
CA ALA A 110 -8.86 -5.01 15.91
C ALA A 110 -9.27 -3.54 16.08
N ALA A 111 -8.86 -2.70 15.12
CA ALA A 111 -9.22 -1.28 15.11
C ALA A 111 -9.44 -0.78 13.69
N HIS A 112 -10.36 0.18 13.53
CA HIS A 112 -10.45 0.96 12.30
C HIS A 112 -9.32 1.99 12.29
N LYS A 113 -8.61 2.10 11.17
CA LYS A 113 -7.58 3.11 10.95
C LYS A 113 -7.96 4.00 9.78
N VAL A 114 -8.09 5.29 10.02
CA VAL A 114 -8.15 6.27 8.94
C VAL A 114 -6.78 6.34 8.27
N VAL A 115 -6.76 6.18 6.96
CA VAL A 115 -5.56 6.18 6.12
C VAL A 115 -5.50 7.45 5.27
N GLU A 116 -4.38 7.64 4.57
CA GLU A 116 -4.04 8.85 3.79
C GLU A 116 -5.07 9.31 2.75
N VAL A 117 -4.83 10.52 2.25
CA VAL A 117 -5.61 11.28 1.26
C VAL A 117 -6.18 10.46 0.09
N GLY A 118 -5.44 9.46 -0.42
CA GLY A 118 -5.89 8.61 -1.54
C GLY A 118 -6.87 7.49 -1.17
N SER A 119 -7.27 7.39 0.09
CA SER A 119 -8.18 6.34 0.59
C SER A 119 -9.22 6.91 1.57
N VAL A 120 -9.35 8.23 1.66
CA VAL A 120 -10.38 8.90 2.44
C VAL A 120 -11.75 8.45 1.92
N GLY A 121 -12.60 7.95 2.83
CA GLY A 121 -13.90 7.36 2.50
C GLY A 121 -13.89 5.84 2.28
N THR A 122 -12.72 5.19 2.27
CA THR A 122 -12.61 3.72 2.24
C THR A 122 -12.24 3.17 3.61
N ARG A 123 -12.68 1.95 3.91
CA ARG A 123 -12.40 1.31 5.22
C ARG A 123 -11.01 0.68 5.24
N ALA A 124 -10.28 0.93 6.31
CA ALA A 124 -9.06 0.19 6.62
C ALA A 124 -9.06 -0.27 8.08
N TRP A 125 -8.69 -1.52 8.28
CA TRP A 125 -8.67 -2.18 9.58
C TRP A 125 -7.25 -2.64 9.91
N ILE A 126 -6.87 -2.50 11.17
CA ILE A 126 -5.70 -3.13 11.77
C ILE A 126 -6.18 -4.36 12.53
N LEU A 127 -5.48 -5.48 12.34
CA LEU A 127 -5.68 -6.70 13.09
C LEU A 127 -4.40 -6.97 13.88
N LEU A 128 -4.52 -7.07 15.20
CA LEU A 128 -3.43 -7.45 16.09
C LEU A 128 -3.54 -8.95 16.37
N LEU A 129 -2.50 -9.68 15.97
CA LEU A 129 -2.38 -11.10 16.26
C LEU A 129 -1.17 -11.32 17.18
N GLU A 130 -1.33 -12.22 18.14
CA GLU A 130 -0.28 -12.63 19.08
C GLU A 130 0.17 -14.04 18.77
N ALA A 131 1.48 -14.30 18.85
CA ALA A 131 2.04 -15.62 18.64
C ALA A 131 1.76 -16.54 19.85
N ASP A 132 1.55 -17.82 19.57
CA ASP A 132 1.35 -18.80 20.64
C ASP A 132 2.67 -19.03 21.42
N GLY A 133 2.65 -18.75 22.72
CA GLY A 133 3.74 -19.08 23.64
C GLY A 133 4.97 -18.16 23.57
N THR A 134 4.90 -17.03 22.87
CA THR A 134 5.92 -15.97 22.89
C THR A 134 5.25 -14.59 22.98
N ASP A 135 6.04 -13.54 23.23
CA ASP A 135 5.57 -12.14 23.21
C ASP A 135 5.55 -11.55 21.78
N ASP A 136 5.75 -12.38 20.76
CA ASP A 136 5.79 -11.92 19.37
C ASP A 136 4.40 -11.55 18.87
N VAL A 137 4.36 -10.52 18.01
CA VAL A 137 3.10 -10.02 17.47
C VAL A 137 3.17 -9.76 15.98
N LEU A 138 2.03 -9.90 15.33
CA LEU A 138 1.82 -9.65 13.92
C LEU A 138 0.69 -8.64 13.75
N LEU A 139 1.00 -7.53 13.08
CA LEU A 139 -0.02 -6.57 12.65
C LEU A 139 -0.36 -6.83 11.19
N LEU A 140 -1.61 -7.16 10.91
CA LEU A 140 -2.17 -7.19 9.55
C LEU A 140 -3.01 -5.93 9.30
N GLN A 141 -3.10 -5.55 8.03
CA GLN A 141 -3.98 -4.50 7.54
C GLN A 141 -4.94 -5.06 6.51
N ALA A 142 -6.24 -4.94 6.77
CA ALA A 142 -7.27 -5.18 5.77
C ALA A 142 -7.74 -3.85 5.18
N LYS A 143 -7.62 -3.69 3.86
CA LYS A 143 -8.05 -2.50 3.13
C LYS A 143 -9.20 -2.83 2.21
N GLN A 144 -10.25 -2.02 2.27
CA GLN A 144 -11.40 -2.18 1.40
C GLN A 144 -10.96 -2.05 -0.07
N ALA A 145 -11.42 -3.01 -0.88
CA ALA A 145 -11.21 -3.02 -2.32
C ALA A 145 -12.54 -2.70 -3.01
N GLN A 146 -12.59 -1.57 -3.70
CA GLN A 146 -13.74 -1.19 -4.51
C GLN A 146 -13.56 -1.63 -5.97
N ALA A 147 -14.63 -1.49 -6.75
CA ALA A 147 -14.56 -1.59 -8.20
C ALA A 147 -13.45 -0.67 -8.74
N SER A 148 -12.80 -1.10 -9.83
CA SER A 148 -11.78 -0.29 -10.47
C SER A 148 -12.40 1.01 -10.99
N ALA A 149 -11.75 2.16 -10.77
CA ALA A 149 -12.13 3.40 -11.45
C ALA A 149 -12.08 3.26 -13.00
N LEU A 150 -11.30 2.30 -13.50
CA LEU A 150 -11.22 1.97 -14.92
C LEU A 150 -12.28 0.97 -15.39
N ALA A 151 -13.13 0.42 -14.50
CA ALA A 151 -14.07 -0.65 -14.88
C ALA A 151 -15.09 -0.18 -15.93
N GLU A 152 -15.49 1.09 -15.90
CA GLU A 152 -16.41 1.66 -16.89
C GLU A 152 -15.80 1.74 -18.31
N TYR A 153 -14.47 1.79 -18.40
CA TYR A 153 -13.74 1.95 -19.67
C TYR A 153 -13.10 0.65 -20.17
N ALA A 154 -12.69 -0.21 -19.24
CA ALA A 154 -11.99 -1.47 -19.53
C ALA A 154 -12.91 -2.70 -19.47
N GLY A 155 -14.18 -2.51 -19.10
CA GLY A 155 -15.16 -3.57 -18.92
C GLY A 155 -15.14 -4.23 -17.54
N ALA A 156 -16.03 -5.20 -17.37
CA ALA A 156 -16.20 -5.91 -16.11
C ALA A 156 -14.93 -6.68 -15.71
N SER A 157 -14.67 -6.74 -14.39
CA SER A 157 -13.55 -7.53 -13.89
C SER A 157 -13.80 -9.03 -14.09
N GLN A 158 -12.75 -9.77 -14.48
CA GLN A 158 -12.78 -11.23 -14.47
C GLN A 158 -12.86 -11.84 -13.06
N TYR A 159 -12.55 -11.05 -12.02
CA TYR A 159 -12.58 -11.50 -10.64
C TYR A 159 -13.92 -11.14 -10.00
N ALA A 160 -14.55 -12.11 -9.34
CA ALA A 160 -15.76 -11.88 -8.57
C ALA A 160 -15.49 -11.11 -7.27
N ASN A 161 -14.23 -11.08 -6.80
CA ASN A 161 -13.79 -10.37 -5.60
C ASN A 161 -12.78 -9.27 -5.94
N GLN A 162 -13.07 -8.03 -5.53
CA GLN A 162 -12.20 -6.87 -5.82
C GLN A 162 -10.87 -6.93 -5.05
N GLY A 163 -10.86 -7.55 -3.87
CA GLY A 163 -9.63 -7.85 -3.12
C GLY A 163 -8.75 -8.83 -3.89
N GLU A 164 -9.33 -9.90 -4.44
CA GLU A 164 -8.62 -10.86 -5.30
C GLU A 164 -8.04 -10.18 -6.54
N ARG A 165 -8.81 -9.29 -7.20
CA ARG A 165 -8.32 -8.48 -8.33
C ARG A 165 -7.07 -7.69 -7.96
N VAL A 166 -7.08 -7.03 -6.81
CA VAL A 166 -5.94 -6.24 -6.31
C VAL A 166 -4.74 -7.13 -6.00
N VAL A 167 -4.95 -8.26 -5.32
CA VAL A 167 -3.87 -9.19 -4.93
C VAL A 167 -3.23 -9.84 -6.16
N SER A 168 -4.03 -10.36 -7.08
CA SER A 168 -3.54 -10.95 -8.34
C SER A 168 -2.77 -9.92 -9.17
N GLY A 169 -3.26 -8.68 -9.26
CA GLY A 169 -2.55 -7.60 -9.93
C GLY A 169 -1.23 -7.21 -9.26
N GLN A 170 -1.14 -7.34 -7.92
CA GLN A 170 0.11 -7.14 -7.19
C GLN A 170 1.10 -8.29 -7.43
N HIS A 171 0.66 -9.55 -7.37
CA HIS A 171 1.51 -10.71 -7.66
C HIS A 171 2.10 -10.67 -9.08
N LEU A 172 1.33 -10.20 -10.07
CA LEU A 172 1.82 -10.05 -11.44
C LEU A 172 2.87 -8.93 -11.57
N ARG A 173 2.62 -7.77 -10.96
CA ARG A 173 3.47 -6.58 -11.13
C ARG A 173 4.69 -6.56 -10.23
N GLN A 174 4.53 -6.90 -8.96
CA GLN A 174 5.59 -6.77 -7.96
C GLN A 174 6.59 -7.91 -8.12
N ALA A 175 7.89 -7.61 -8.10
CA ALA A 175 8.94 -8.63 -7.99
C ALA A 175 8.69 -9.51 -6.76
N THR A 176 8.22 -8.87 -5.72
CA THR A 176 7.96 -9.47 -4.42
C THR A 176 6.78 -8.80 -3.77
N SER A 177 5.78 -9.60 -3.47
CA SER A 177 4.65 -9.17 -2.66
C SER A 177 4.87 -9.50 -1.18
N ASP A 178 4.04 -8.91 -0.34
CA ASP A 178 3.97 -9.27 1.07
C ASP A 178 3.61 -10.75 1.24
N ILE A 179 4.25 -11.46 2.18
CA ILE A 179 4.05 -12.92 2.33
C ILE A 179 2.65 -13.28 2.85
N PHE A 180 1.94 -12.31 3.43
CA PHE A 180 0.58 -12.41 3.91
C PHE A 180 -0.38 -11.61 3.02
N LEU A 181 -0.01 -11.38 1.76
CA LEU A 181 -0.90 -10.77 0.79
C LEU A 181 -2.02 -11.75 0.41
N GLY A 182 -3.25 -11.44 0.80
CA GLY A 182 -4.44 -12.24 0.53
C GLY A 182 -5.69 -11.38 0.46
N TRP A 183 -6.87 -12.00 0.39
CA TRP A 183 -8.13 -11.28 0.29
C TRP A 183 -9.23 -11.94 1.10
N MET A 184 -10.30 -11.19 1.36
CA MET A 184 -11.49 -11.70 2.03
C MET A 184 -12.73 -10.93 1.59
N ARG A 185 -13.90 -11.48 1.92
CA ARG A 185 -15.19 -10.84 1.76
C ARG A 185 -15.90 -10.79 3.11
N ALA A 186 -16.22 -9.59 3.57
CA ALA A 186 -17.07 -9.37 4.72
C ALA A 186 -18.53 -9.24 4.26
N ARG A 187 -19.46 -9.76 5.06
CA ARG A 187 -20.90 -9.65 4.82
C ARG A 187 -21.59 -8.94 5.99
N PRO A 188 -21.44 -7.60 6.09
CA PRO A 188 -22.08 -6.84 7.16
C PRO A 188 -23.61 -6.93 7.08
N VAL A 189 -24.28 -7.07 8.23
CA VAL A 189 -25.74 -7.16 8.30
C VAL A 189 -26.37 -5.85 7.81
N GLY A 190 -27.35 -5.95 6.91
CA GLY A 190 -28.09 -4.79 6.38
C GLY A 190 -27.28 -3.91 5.43
N ARG A 191 -26.16 -4.40 4.91
CA ARG A 191 -25.30 -3.72 3.95
C ARG A 191 -24.88 -4.69 2.84
N GLU A 192 -24.34 -4.14 1.76
CA GLU A 192 -23.76 -4.95 0.68
C GLU A 192 -22.49 -5.68 1.14
N ASP A 193 -22.15 -6.76 0.45
CA ASP A 193 -20.90 -7.47 0.64
C ASP A 193 -19.71 -6.53 0.36
N GLU A 194 -18.68 -6.62 1.21
CA GLU A 194 -17.51 -5.76 1.14
C GLU A 194 -16.25 -6.59 0.92
N ASP A 195 -15.50 -6.28 -0.13
CA ASP A 195 -14.25 -6.95 -0.45
C ASP A 195 -13.07 -6.24 0.18
N TYR A 196 -12.10 -7.03 0.65
CA TYR A 196 -10.88 -6.54 1.27
C TYR A 196 -9.68 -7.27 0.73
N TYR A 197 -8.56 -6.56 0.60
CA TYR A 197 -7.24 -7.20 0.52
C TYR A 197 -6.50 -7.02 1.84
N VAL A 198 -5.77 -8.05 2.25
CA VAL A 198 -5.06 -8.17 3.52
C VAL A 198 -3.56 -8.24 3.24
N ARG A 199 -2.76 -7.59 4.07
CA ARG A 199 -1.28 -7.60 4.01
C ARG A 199 -0.69 -7.31 5.38
N GLN A 200 0.61 -7.55 5.60
CA GLN A 200 1.27 -7.02 6.80
C GLN A 200 1.15 -5.50 6.86
N LEU A 201 0.81 -4.99 8.05
CA LEU A 201 0.86 -3.57 8.32
C LEU A 201 2.32 -3.17 8.53
N ARG A 202 2.91 -2.58 7.50
CA ARG A 202 4.17 -1.84 7.61
C ARG A 202 3.82 -0.37 7.63
N ASP A 203 3.89 0.27 8.79
CA ASP A 203 3.73 1.73 8.92
C ASP A 203 5.01 2.46 8.46
N TRP A 204 5.50 2.05 7.29
CA TRP A 204 6.69 2.58 6.63
C TRP A 204 6.23 3.46 5.49
N LYS A 205 6.34 4.76 5.68
CA LYS A 205 6.30 5.72 4.60
C LYS A 205 7.67 6.34 4.51
N LEU A 206 8.57 5.67 3.81
CA LEU A 206 9.69 6.38 3.23
C LEU A 206 9.16 7.03 1.96
N SER A 207 8.80 8.30 2.06
CA SER A 207 8.59 9.12 0.88
C SER A 207 9.93 9.72 0.48
N ALA A 208 10.15 9.83 -0.82
CA ALA A 208 11.21 10.69 -1.32
C ALA A 208 10.77 12.14 -1.07
N VAL A 209 11.64 12.96 -0.47
CA VAL A 209 11.42 14.40 -0.31
C VAL A 209 11.97 15.05 -1.58
N ILE A 210 11.11 15.12 -2.60
CA ILE A 210 11.50 15.49 -3.97
C ILE A 210 12.00 16.94 -4.00
N GLU A 211 11.40 17.79 -3.17
CA GLU A 211 11.67 19.22 -3.03
C GLU A 211 13.09 19.52 -2.54
N GLU A 212 13.69 18.59 -1.79
CA GLU A 212 15.05 18.70 -1.26
C GLU A 212 16.11 18.03 -2.16
N MET A 213 15.68 17.39 -3.27
CA MET A 213 16.61 16.71 -4.16
C MET A 213 17.37 17.71 -5.03
N SER A 214 18.69 17.50 -5.16
CA SER A 214 19.45 18.12 -6.24
C SER A 214 18.94 17.63 -7.61
N PRO A 215 19.13 18.40 -8.70
CA PRO A 215 18.74 17.98 -10.05
C PRO A 215 19.31 16.59 -10.44
N GLN A 216 20.53 16.28 -9.99
CA GLN A 216 21.17 15.00 -10.24
C GLN A 216 20.46 13.85 -9.50
N SER A 217 20.15 14.04 -8.21
CA SER A 217 19.42 13.03 -7.41
C SER A 217 18.01 12.83 -7.94
N MET A 218 17.33 13.90 -8.33
CA MET A 218 16.01 13.85 -8.94
C MET A 218 16.02 13.06 -10.26
N ASN A 219 17.03 13.24 -11.11
CA ASN A 219 17.16 12.47 -12.35
C ASN A 219 17.29 10.96 -12.07
N VAL A 220 18.12 10.58 -11.09
CA VAL A 220 18.28 9.17 -10.70
C VAL A 220 16.99 8.61 -10.13
N TYR A 221 16.31 9.37 -9.26
CA TYR A 221 15.02 8.97 -8.71
C TYR A 221 13.94 8.76 -9.79
N ALA A 222 13.82 9.69 -10.74
CA ALA A 222 12.91 9.59 -11.88
C ALA A 222 13.21 8.35 -12.74
N ARG A 223 14.49 8.07 -13.00
CA ARG A 223 14.89 6.86 -13.74
C ARG A 223 14.57 5.57 -13.00
N LEU A 224 14.76 5.52 -11.68
CA LEU A 224 14.39 4.38 -10.85
C LEU A 224 12.87 4.15 -10.87
N CYS A 225 12.08 5.22 -10.77
CA CYS A 225 10.62 5.15 -10.87
C CYS A 225 10.19 4.63 -12.25
N GLY A 226 10.70 5.22 -13.33
CA GLY A 226 10.41 4.81 -14.70
C GLY A 226 10.80 3.36 -14.97
N TRP A 227 11.99 2.94 -14.51
CA TRP A 227 12.44 1.54 -14.63
C TRP A 227 11.53 0.57 -13.87
N THR A 228 11.14 0.93 -12.65
CA THR A 228 10.25 0.10 -11.82
C THR A 228 8.86 -0.04 -12.45
N LEU A 229 8.30 1.05 -12.96
CA LEU A 229 7.03 1.05 -13.68
C LEU A 229 7.12 0.22 -14.97
N ALA A 230 8.15 0.44 -15.79
CA ALA A 230 8.36 -0.30 -17.02
C ALA A 230 8.48 -1.82 -16.76
N ARG A 231 9.24 -2.21 -15.73
CA ARG A 231 9.35 -3.62 -15.31
C ARG A 231 7.99 -4.19 -14.88
N GLY A 232 7.22 -3.45 -14.09
CA GLY A 232 5.89 -3.87 -13.65
C GLY A 232 4.92 -4.07 -14.82
N HIS A 233 4.90 -3.12 -15.76
CA HIS A 233 4.07 -3.22 -16.97
C HIS A 233 4.50 -4.35 -17.90
N ALA A 234 5.81 -4.54 -18.10
CA ALA A 234 6.33 -5.63 -18.94
C ALA A 234 6.05 -7.03 -18.35
N ARG A 235 5.88 -7.14 -17.04
CA ARG A 235 5.54 -8.41 -16.37
C ARG A 235 4.04 -8.72 -16.37
N ALA A 236 3.21 -7.70 -16.22
CA ALA A 236 1.76 -7.88 -16.13
C ALA A 236 1.03 -7.74 -17.47
N GLY A 237 1.64 -7.11 -18.47
CA GLY A 237 1.09 -6.91 -19.81
C GLY A 237 1.93 -7.52 -20.92
N ASP A 238 1.52 -7.30 -22.17
CA ASP A 238 2.28 -7.73 -23.34
C ASP A 238 3.46 -6.77 -23.59
N ARG A 239 4.64 -7.16 -23.14
CA ARG A 239 5.88 -6.39 -23.32
C ARG A 239 6.23 -6.11 -24.78
N VAL A 240 5.84 -6.97 -25.73
CA VAL A 240 6.12 -6.79 -27.16
C VAL A 240 5.17 -5.75 -27.72
N ALA A 241 3.88 -5.84 -27.41
CA ALA A 241 2.90 -4.85 -27.82
C ALA A 241 3.21 -3.47 -27.23
N ILE A 242 3.56 -3.40 -25.94
CA ILE A 242 3.96 -2.14 -25.29
C ILE A 242 5.19 -1.55 -25.98
N ALA A 243 6.24 -2.34 -26.20
CA ALA A 243 7.45 -1.87 -26.87
C ALA A 243 7.18 -1.41 -28.32
N GLY A 244 6.31 -2.13 -29.04
CA GLY A 244 5.89 -1.77 -30.39
C GLY A 244 5.10 -0.46 -30.44
N TYR A 245 4.20 -0.24 -29.48
CA TYR A 245 3.41 0.99 -29.36
C TYR A 245 4.29 2.20 -29.02
N LEU A 246 5.23 2.05 -28.08
CA LEU A 246 6.15 3.13 -27.70
C LEU A 246 7.14 3.46 -28.84
N GLY A 247 7.60 2.44 -29.57
CA GLY A 247 8.52 2.62 -30.68
C GLY A 247 9.87 3.20 -30.25
N LYS A 248 10.49 4.02 -31.12
CA LYS A 248 11.77 4.71 -30.88
C LYS A 248 11.64 6.23 -30.92
N SER A 249 10.43 6.74 -31.15
CA SER A 249 10.14 8.17 -31.27
C SER A 249 10.05 8.80 -29.86
N PRO A 250 10.44 10.07 -29.68
CA PRO A 250 10.22 10.78 -28.42
C PRO A 250 8.74 11.08 -28.12
N THR A 251 7.82 10.82 -29.06
CA THR A 251 6.39 11.21 -28.96
C THR A 251 5.71 10.81 -27.64
N PHE A 252 5.96 9.60 -27.14
CA PHE A 252 5.38 9.17 -25.86
C PHE A 252 5.99 9.93 -24.68
N ASP A 253 7.32 10.09 -24.68
CA ASP A 253 8.06 10.79 -23.63
C ASP A 253 7.60 12.25 -23.54
N GLU A 254 7.44 12.92 -24.69
CA GLU A 254 6.91 14.27 -24.82
C GLU A 254 5.47 14.35 -24.31
N ALA A 255 4.58 13.45 -24.72
CA ALA A 255 3.19 13.44 -24.27
C ALA A 255 3.04 13.25 -22.75
N VAL A 256 3.89 12.42 -22.13
CA VAL A 256 3.90 12.23 -20.68
C VAL A 256 4.43 13.49 -19.97
N ALA A 257 5.45 14.15 -20.53
CA ALA A 257 5.96 15.41 -19.99
C ALA A 257 4.90 16.53 -20.06
N ASP A 258 4.27 16.70 -21.22
CA ASP A 258 3.19 17.69 -21.43
C ASP A 258 2.01 17.44 -20.47
N PHE A 259 1.63 16.17 -20.29
CA PHE A 259 0.60 15.79 -19.33
C PHE A 259 1.00 16.16 -17.90
N ALA A 260 2.24 15.88 -17.50
CA ALA A 260 2.72 16.19 -16.15
C ALA A 260 2.67 17.69 -15.85
N GLU A 261 3.13 18.55 -16.78
CA GLU A 261 3.07 20.01 -16.61
C GLU A 261 1.63 20.54 -16.57
N THR A 262 0.79 20.04 -17.48
CA THR A 262 -0.62 20.45 -17.54
C THR A 262 -1.38 20.01 -16.29
N TYR A 263 -1.13 18.80 -15.79
CA TYR A 263 -1.77 18.25 -14.61
C TYR A 263 -1.30 18.92 -13.32
N ALA A 264 -0.03 19.34 -13.25
CA ALA A 264 0.47 20.16 -12.15
C ALA A 264 -0.30 21.49 -12.08
N THR A 265 -0.45 22.17 -13.23
CA THR A 265 -1.25 23.41 -13.33
C THR A 265 -2.71 23.18 -12.90
N GLN A 266 -3.31 22.05 -13.32
CA GLN A 266 -4.67 21.70 -12.92
C GLN A 266 -4.78 21.51 -11.40
N THR A 267 -3.81 20.80 -10.79
CA THR A 267 -3.77 20.55 -9.34
C THR A 267 -3.69 21.85 -8.54
N GLU A 268 -2.89 22.82 -8.99
CA GLU A 268 -2.81 24.15 -8.36
C GLU A 268 -4.15 24.89 -8.41
N ARG A 269 -4.85 24.85 -9.55
CA ARG A 269 -6.17 25.46 -9.70
C ARG A 269 -7.20 24.79 -8.80
N ASP A 270 -7.22 23.47 -8.74
CA ASP A 270 -8.16 22.72 -7.91
C ASP A 270 -7.94 23.00 -6.42
N HIS A 271 -6.68 23.09 -5.99
CA HIS A 271 -6.35 23.50 -4.63
C HIS A 271 -6.82 24.93 -4.33
N ALA A 272 -6.61 25.88 -5.25
CA ALA A 272 -7.08 27.26 -5.07
C ALA A 272 -8.62 27.34 -4.98
N LEU A 273 -9.33 26.57 -5.80
CA LEU A 273 -10.79 26.46 -5.75
C LEU A 273 -11.27 25.86 -4.41
N LEU A 274 -10.61 24.80 -3.93
CA LEU A 274 -10.92 24.21 -2.63
C LEU A 274 -10.71 25.22 -1.49
N ALA A 275 -9.58 25.93 -1.48
CA ALA A 275 -9.28 26.94 -0.47
C ALA A 275 -10.30 28.10 -0.48
N ALA A 276 -10.72 28.54 -1.66
CA ALA A 276 -11.77 29.55 -1.81
C ALA A 276 -13.13 29.05 -1.30
N ALA A 277 -13.50 27.80 -1.61
CA ALA A 277 -14.74 27.19 -1.14
C ALA A 277 -14.77 27.04 0.40
N VAL A 278 -13.63 26.69 1.02
CA VAL A 278 -13.47 26.67 2.48
C VAL A 278 -13.64 28.07 3.07
N THR A 279 -12.96 29.07 2.49
CA THR A 279 -13.05 30.46 2.95
C THR A 279 -14.48 31.01 2.86
N ALA A 280 -15.22 30.64 1.81
CA ALA A 280 -16.60 31.03 1.62
C ALA A 280 -17.62 30.17 2.41
N GLY A 281 -17.15 29.16 3.15
CA GLY A 281 -18.01 28.29 3.98
C GLY A 281 -18.84 27.26 3.20
N HIS A 282 -18.53 27.03 1.92
CA HIS A 282 -19.20 26.00 1.11
C HIS A 282 -18.67 24.59 1.43
N VAL A 283 -17.43 24.50 1.93
CA VAL A 283 -16.78 23.26 2.35
C VAL A 283 -16.26 23.45 3.77
N GLU A 284 -16.59 22.51 4.66
CA GLU A 284 -16.05 22.49 6.02
C GLU A 284 -14.66 21.83 5.98
N ALA A 285 -13.61 22.58 6.30
CA ALA A 285 -12.28 22.06 6.57
C ALA A 285 -12.04 22.13 8.08
N ARG A 286 -11.70 20.99 8.69
CA ARG A 286 -11.38 20.86 10.12
C ARG A 286 -9.91 20.55 10.30
#